data_AF-A0ABD7SSX5-F1
#
_entry.id   AF-A0ABD7SSX5-F1
#
_cell.length_a   1.000
_cell.length_b   1.000
_cell.length_c   1.000
_cell.angle_alpha   90.00
_cell.angle_beta   90.00
_cell.angle_gamma   90.00
#
_symmetry.space_group_name_H-M   'P 1'
#
loop_
_entity.id
_entity.type
_entity.pdbx_description
1 polymer ?
#
loop_
_entity_poly.entity_id
_entity_poly.type
_entity_poly.pdbx_seq_one_letter_code
_entity_poly.pdbx_strand_id
1 'polypeptide(L)'
;MTPKVLQLRELANKVEANLHSALEEMLHQVEVSSQRPISSYSMYDLDTLIQDMREKKKMITLEDLELQTGISSSTIKRMLKNPRNTSLENFLDVANELGMKIWIEK
;
A
#
# COMPACT_ATOMS: atom_id res chain seq x y z
N MET A 1 -35.13 -30.85 15.62
CA MET A 1 -34.01 -29.87 15.67
C MET A 1 -34.50 -28.61 16.37
N THR A 2 -33.78 -28.11 17.38
CA THR A 2 -34.18 -26.90 18.12
C THR A 2 -33.93 -25.63 17.29
N PRO A 3 -34.83 -24.62 17.31
CA PRO A 3 -34.73 -23.42 16.47
C PRO A 3 -33.41 -22.64 16.63
N LYS A 4 -32.81 -22.64 17.84
CA LYS A 4 -31.48 -22.07 18.08
C LYS A 4 -30.35 -22.73 17.28
N VAL A 5 -30.44 -24.03 17.02
CA VAL A 5 -29.41 -24.77 16.27
C VAL A 5 -29.49 -24.44 14.78
N LEU A 6 -30.70 -24.21 14.26
CA LEU A 6 -30.90 -23.70 12.90
C LEU A 6 -30.33 -22.29 12.73
N GLN A 7 -30.60 -21.39 13.68
CA GLN A 7 -30.05 -20.03 13.66
C GLN A 7 -28.52 -20.01 13.72
N LEU A 8 -27.92 -20.84 14.56
CA LEU A 8 -26.47 -20.98 14.66
C LEU A 8 -25.86 -21.48 13.34
N ARG A 9 -26.53 -22.41 12.65
CA ARG A 9 -26.08 -22.92 11.36
C ARG A 9 -26.17 -21.86 10.26
N GLU A 10 -27.25 -21.08 10.23
CA GLU A 10 -27.37 -19.95 9.29
C GLU A 10 -26.29 -18.89 9.53
N LEU A 11 -26.00 -18.58 10.80
CA LEU A 11 -24.96 -17.62 11.16
C LEU A 11 -23.57 -18.13 10.73
N ALA A 12 -23.28 -19.41 10.95
CA ALA A 12 -22.02 -20.03 10.54
C ALA A 12 -21.85 -19.98 9.00
N ASN A 13 -22.89 -20.34 8.25
CA ASN A 13 -22.86 -20.26 6.78
C ASN A 13 -22.66 -18.82 6.29
N LYS A 14 -23.25 -17.84 6.97
CA LYS A 14 -23.08 -16.42 6.63
C LYS A 14 -21.66 -15.94 6.90
N VAL A 15 -21.03 -16.39 7.98
CA VAL A 15 -19.63 -16.08 8.30
C VAL A 15 -18.69 -16.70 7.28
N GLU A 16 -18.95 -17.96 6.89
CA GLU A 16 -18.18 -18.66 5.87
C GLU A 16 -18.23 -17.93 4.51
N ALA A 17 -19.44 -17.53 4.07
CA ALA A 17 -19.61 -16.77 2.83
C ALA A 17 -18.88 -15.43 2.86
N ASN A 18 -18.94 -14.71 4.00
CA ASN A 18 -18.23 -13.45 4.17
C ASN A 18 -16.71 -13.63 4.13
N LEU A 19 -16.18 -14.69 4.76
CA LEU A 19 -14.75 -15.00 4.73
C LEU A 19 -14.28 -15.33 3.32
N HIS A 20 -15.04 -16.14 2.57
CA HIS A 20 -14.73 -16.45 1.18
C HIS A 20 -14.68 -15.17 0.33
N SER A 21 -15.68 -14.30 0.44
CA SER A 21 -15.70 -13.05 -0.32
C SER A 21 -14.54 -12.13 0.03
N ALA A 22 -14.17 -12.02 1.31
CA ALA A 22 -13.04 -11.19 1.73
C ALA A 22 -11.70 -11.73 1.20
N LEU A 23 -11.52 -13.06 1.19
CA LEU A 23 -10.32 -13.69 0.66
C LEU A 23 -10.20 -13.52 -0.87
N GLU A 24 -11.31 -13.63 -1.60
CA GLU A 24 -11.32 -13.35 -3.05
C GLU A 24 -10.96 -11.89 -3.35
N GLU A 25 -11.48 -10.95 -2.56
CA GLU A 25 -11.15 -9.53 -2.74
C GLU A 25 -9.66 -9.25 -2.47
N MET A 26 -9.09 -9.85 -1.42
CA MET A 26 -7.66 -9.75 -1.12
C MET A 26 -6.79 -10.37 -2.24
N LEU A 27 -7.17 -11.55 -2.75
CA LEU A 27 -6.48 -12.18 -3.88
C LEU A 27 -6.52 -11.31 -5.13
N HIS A 28 -7.69 -10.74 -5.44
CA HIS A 28 -7.84 -9.85 -6.58
C HIS A 28 -6.97 -8.59 -6.45
N GLN A 29 -6.88 -8.00 -5.26
CA GLN A 29 -6.00 -6.87 -5.00
C GLN A 29 -4.51 -7.21 -5.19
N VAL A 30 -4.08 -8.41 -4.79
CA VAL A 30 -2.71 -8.90 -4.99
C VAL A 30 -2.42 -9.12 -6.47
N GLU A 31 -3.33 -9.74 -7.22
CA GLU A 31 -3.17 -9.94 -8.67
C GLU A 31 -3.09 -8.61 -9.43
N VAL A 32 -3.99 -7.67 -9.11
CA VAL A 32 -3.97 -6.32 -9.70
C VAL A 32 -2.68 -5.58 -9.36
N SER A 33 -2.14 -5.76 -8.16
CA SER A 33 -0.86 -5.16 -7.77
C SER A 33 0.33 -5.80 -8.49
N SER A 34 0.29 -7.12 -8.75
CA SER A 34 1.33 -7.83 -9.49
C SER A 34 1.37 -7.49 -10.98
N GLN A 35 0.23 -7.12 -11.57
CA GLN A 35 0.13 -6.77 -12.99
C GLN A 35 0.54 -5.33 -13.30
N ARG A 36 0.68 -4.47 -12.28
CA ARG A 36 1.22 -3.13 -12.49
C ARG A 36 2.72 -3.27 -12.79
N PRO A 37 3.20 -2.84 -13.97
CA PRO A 37 4.62 -2.83 -14.23
C PRO A 37 5.30 -2.04 -13.12
N ILE A 38 6.27 -2.68 -12.46
CA ILE A 38 7.13 -2.02 -11.49
C ILE A 38 7.87 -0.95 -12.29
N SER A 39 7.40 0.28 -12.18
CA SER A 39 7.99 1.42 -12.87
C SER A 39 9.41 1.57 -12.32
N SER A 40 10.41 1.20 -13.13
CA SER A 40 11.81 1.24 -12.75
C SER A 40 12.28 2.68 -12.92
N TYR A 41 12.36 3.40 -11.81
CA TYR A 41 12.84 4.78 -11.84
C TYR A 41 14.36 4.82 -11.72
N SER A 42 14.99 5.57 -12.61
CA SER A 42 16.37 5.99 -12.48
C SER A 42 16.47 7.08 -11.42
N MET A 43 17.35 6.91 -10.43
CA MET A 43 17.53 7.88 -9.33
C MET A 43 18.01 9.27 -9.83
N TYR A 44 18.52 9.34 -11.06
CA TYR A 44 19.01 10.58 -11.67
C TYR A 44 17.90 11.56 -12.08
N ASP A 45 16.64 11.11 -12.15
CA ASP A 45 15.49 11.98 -12.42
C ASP A 45 14.59 12.11 -11.18
N LEU A 46 15.14 12.81 -10.19
CA LEU A 46 14.52 13.04 -8.89
C LEU A 46 13.17 13.78 -9.04
N ASP A 47 13.06 14.71 -9.99
CA ASP A 47 11.85 15.52 -10.16
C ASP A 47 10.68 14.68 -10.69
N THR A 48 10.93 13.84 -11.70
CA THR A 48 9.94 12.88 -12.21
C THR A 48 9.56 11.87 -11.12
N LEU A 49 10.55 11.35 -10.37
CA LEU A 49 10.30 10.42 -9.27
C LEU A 49 9.40 11.01 -8.17
N ILE A 50 9.65 12.26 -7.75
CA ILE A 50 8.82 12.96 -6.76
C ILE A 50 7.40 13.15 -7.29
N GLN A 51 7.26 13.53 -8.57
CA GLN A 51 5.96 13.74 -9.18
C GLN A 51 5.13 12.45 -9.15
N ASP A 52 5.74 11.33 -9.52
CA ASP A 52 5.07 10.03 -9.50
C ASP A 52 4.76 9.56 -8.08
N MET A 53 5.65 9.80 -7.10
CA MET A 53 5.35 9.55 -5.69
C MET A 53 4.15 10.36 -5.21
N ARG A 54 4.04 11.64 -5.63
CA ARG A 54 2.89 12.48 -5.27
C ARG A 54 1.60 11.99 -5.91
N GLU A 55 1.66 11.50 -7.14
CA GLU A 55 0.49 10.95 -7.82
C GLU A 55 0.03 9.64 -7.16
N LYS A 56 0.95 8.73 -6.88
CA LYS A 56 0.64 7.48 -6.18
C LYS A 56 0.15 7.72 -4.75
N LYS A 57 0.69 8.72 -4.06
CA LYS A 57 0.18 9.16 -2.75
C LYS A 57 -1.28 9.64 -2.79
N LYS A 58 -1.87 9.96 -3.95
CA LYS A 58 -3.31 10.27 -4.02
C LYS A 58 -4.18 9.04 -3.76
N MET A 59 -3.65 7.84 -3.94
CA MET A 59 -4.37 6.57 -3.75
C MET A 59 -4.32 6.05 -2.31
N ILE A 60 -3.47 6.60 -1.44
CA ILE A 60 -3.25 6.14 -0.07
C ILE A 60 -3.29 7.33 0.91
N THR A 61 -3.85 7.14 2.11
CA THR A 61 -3.87 8.20 3.11
C THR A 61 -2.49 8.37 3.76
N LEU A 62 -2.23 9.55 4.35
CA LEU A 62 -0.97 9.76 5.08
C LEU A 62 -0.86 8.89 6.33
N GLU A 63 -2.00 8.53 6.92
CA GLU A 63 -2.08 7.70 8.11
C GLU A 63 -1.73 6.25 7.80
N ASP A 64 -2.25 5.72 6.69
CA ASP A 64 -1.90 4.37 6.20
C ASP A 64 -0.40 4.27 5.87
N LEU A 65 0.15 5.29 5.21
CA LEU A 65 1.59 5.37 4.91
C LEU A 65 2.44 5.44 6.18
N GLU A 66 2.01 6.20 7.19
CA GLU A 66 2.68 6.28 8.48
C GLU A 66 2.64 4.94 9.22
N LEU A 67 1.52 4.22 9.15
CA LEU A 67 1.36 2.89 9.73
C LEU A 67 2.25 1.83 9.03
N GLN A 68 2.33 1.87 7.70
CA GLN A 68 3.08 0.91 6.90
C GLN A 68 4.59 1.12 6.98
N THR A 69 5.04 2.38 6.99
CA THR A 69 6.47 2.72 6.96
C THR A 69 7.07 3.01 8.34
N GLY A 70 6.23 3.27 9.35
CA GLY A 70 6.67 3.78 10.66
C GLY A 70 7.21 5.21 10.62
N ILE A 71 7.09 5.91 9.48
CA ILE A 71 7.58 7.28 9.29
C ILE A 71 6.45 8.27 9.54
N SER A 72 6.69 9.24 10.42
CA SER A 72 5.67 10.25 10.71
C SER A 72 5.17 10.97 9.45
N SER A 73 3.87 11.24 9.39
CA SER A 73 3.20 12.01 8.33
C SER A 73 3.85 13.36 8.07
N SER A 74 4.41 14.00 9.10
CA SER A 74 5.19 15.25 8.96
C SER A 74 6.46 15.07 8.12
N THR A 75 7.15 13.94 8.29
CA THR A 75 8.37 13.58 7.57
C THR A 75 8.02 13.19 6.14
N ILE A 76 6.97 12.40 5.93
CA ILE A 76 6.45 12.06 4.60
C ILE A 76 6.09 13.33 3.81
N LYS A 77 5.37 14.28 4.43
CA LYS A 77 5.05 15.58 3.79
C LYS A 77 6.29 16.37 3.40
N ARG A 78 7.28 16.45 4.30
CA ARG A 78 8.55 17.13 4.03
C ARG A 78 9.30 16.48 2.88
N MET A 79 9.35 15.16 2.86
CA MET A 79 10.02 14.36 1.85
C MET A 79 9.38 14.55 0.47
N LEU A 80 8.05 14.47 0.38
CA LEU A 80 7.32 14.73 -0.87
C LEU A 80 7.48 16.18 -1.36
N LYS A 81 7.76 17.13 -0.46
CA LYS A 81 8.01 18.53 -0.81
C LYS A 81 9.46 18.77 -1.23
N ASN A 82 10.42 18.20 -0.50
CA ASN A 82 11.85 18.31 -0.77
C ASN A 82 12.59 17.07 -0.22
N PRO A 83 12.86 16.06 -1.06
CA PRO A 83 13.43 14.80 -0.61
C PRO A 83 14.91 14.90 -0.25
N ARG A 84 15.62 15.96 -0.66
CA ARG A 84 17.04 16.17 -0.31
C ARG A 84 17.28 16.30 1.19
N ASN A 85 16.26 16.65 1.95
CA ASN A 85 16.32 16.83 3.41
C ASN A 85 15.81 15.59 4.18
N THR A 86 15.71 14.44 3.51
CA THR A 86 15.21 13.18 4.10
C THR A 86 16.29 12.10 3.93
N SER A 87 16.36 11.16 4.87
CA SER A 87 17.22 9.99 4.73
C SER A 87 16.84 9.22 3.47
N LEU A 88 17.85 8.72 2.75
CA LEU A 88 17.64 7.85 1.59
C LEU A 88 16.84 6.60 1.97
N GLU A 89 17.07 6.03 3.14
CA GLU A 89 16.35 4.88 3.67
C GLU A 89 14.85 5.17 3.78
N ASN A 90 14.47 6.22 4.51
CA ASN A 90 13.08 6.66 4.63
C ASN A 90 12.42 6.94 3.27
N PHE A 91 13.19 7.46 2.32
CA PHE A 91 12.71 7.73 0.97
C PHE A 91 12.42 6.44 0.20
N LEU A 92 13.30 5.45 0.29
CA LEU A 92 13.12 4.14 -0.32
C LEU A 92 11.96 3.37 0.32
N ASP A 93 11.80 3.44 1.64
CA ASP A 93 10.71 2.76 2.34
C ASP A 93 9.35 3.30 1.90
N VAL A 94 9.19 4.63 1.85
CA VAL A 94 7.96 5.25 1.34
C VAL A 94 7.74 4.96 -0.14
N ALA A 95 8.80 4.97 -0.96
CA ALA A 95 8.69 4.63 -2.37
C ALA A 95 8.25 3.17 -2.58
N ASN A 96 8.79 2.24 -1.80
CA ASN A 96 8.43 0.83 -1.84
C ASN A 96 6.96 0.62 -1.47
N GLU A 97 6.46 1.27 -0.41
CA GLU A 97 5.04 1.20 -0.04
C GLU A 97 4.12 1.83 -1.09
N LEU A 98 4.59 2.87 -1.79
CA LEU A 98 3.90 3.41 -2.96
C LEU A 98 4.03 2.50 -4.20
N GLY A 99 4.64 1.32 -4.08
CA GLY A 99 4.84 0.37 -5.18
C GLY A 99 5.78 0.91 -6.25
N MET A 100 6.85 1.61 -5.85
CA MET A 100 7.91 2.14 -6.70
C MET A 100 9.22 1.47 -6.29
N LYS A 101 9.80 0.64 -7.16
CA LYS A 101 11.15 0.09 -6.91
C LYS A 101 12.18 1.02 -7.55
N ILE A 102 12.93 1.71 -6.69
CA ILE A 102 14.02 2.57 -7.12
C ILE A 102 15.29 1.72 -7.19
N TRP A 103 15.95 1.72 -8.35
CA TRP A 103 17.23 1.05 -8.52
C TRP A 103 18.35 2.04 -8.25
N ILE A 104 19.18 1.73 -7.25
CA ILE A 104 20.40 2.47 -6.94
C ILE A 104 21.55 1.64 -7.51
N GLU A 105 22.16 2.10 -8.60
CA GLU A 105 23.44 1.56 -9.03
C GLU A 105 24.49 1.94 -7.98
N LYS A 106 25.20 0.93 -7.46
CA LYS A 106 26.26 1.07 -6.45
C LYS A 106 27.57 1.51 -7.06
#